data_AF-A0A219B8Y1-F1
#
_entry.id   AF-A0A219B8Y1-F1
#
_cell.length_a   1.000
_cell.length_b   1.000
_cell.length_c   1.000
_cell.angle_alpha   90.00
_cell.angle_beta   90.00
_cell.angle_gamma   90.00
#
_symmetry.space_group_name_H-M   'P 1'
#
loop_
_entity.id
_entity.type
_entity.pdbx_description
1 polymer ?
#
loop_
_entity_poly.entity_id
_entity_poly.type
_entity_poly.pdbx_seq_one_letter_code
_entity_poly.pdbx_strand_id
1 'polypeptide(L)'
;MGISQNSALSHIRAWKKRFSHSSYRYRTNWPSRLFRHDPLENVAKILQAGEIRGRNIAGQDIEKDVASQEVLSTNRDPYDYVRLYFRPKTPTQYRIEGCRKPQEELGWPHSPTLGIFLLDSTKVLTRSDCYFSDGNTQNSDTVIYNDESGFEKIDFDKVYHEGGFGTSNPDNSDIIRKRCAEVLVPDRLELSHCLQAVICRSHAERSYLLHLLGSDSSKWSSRIKVFSKPGMFESRFSYVESVDIHQGGLNIDFHPRRDGQKLRTEVFCQGVGDHLPSFRWEEEDRNVSVRLYTAPLVPGTFLVTIKLEGEVVFVSQMELVTHPV
;
A
#
# COMPACT_ATOMS: atom_id res chain seq x y z
N MET A 1 23.42 15.07 -9.34
CA MET A 1 22.26 15.81 -9.89
C MET A 1 21.31 14.83 -10.55
N GLY A 2 20.03 14.82 -10.17
CA GLY A 2 19.02 14.00 -10.86
C GLY A 2 18.99 14.21 -12.38
N ILE A 3 18.17 13.41 -13.07
CA ILE A 3 18.17 13.40 -14.55
C ILE A 3 17.50 14.63 -15.14
N SER A 4 17.78 14.93 -16.41
CA SER A 4 17.09 16.04 -17.08
C SER A 4 15.60 15.73 -17.30
N GLN A 5 14.78 16.78 -17.40
CA GLN A 5 13.36 16.63 -17.72
C GLN A 5 13.14 15.91 -19.06
N ASN A 6 14.00 16.19 -20.05
CA ASN A 6 13.94 15.54 -21.35
C ASN A 6 14.21 14.03 -21.25
N SER A 7 15.17 13.61 -20.43
CA SER A 7 15.46 12.19 -20.21
C SER A 7 14.35 11.49 -19.45
N ALA A 8 13.81 12.12 -18.40
CA ALA A 8 12.64 11.58 -17.69
C ALA A 8 11.45 11.37 -18.65
N LEU A 9 11.11 12.37 -19.47
CA LEU A 9 10.02 12.27 -20.45
C LEU A 9 10.32 11.26 -21.56
N SER A 10 11.57 11.11 -21.97
CA SER A 10 11.98 10.13 -22.99
C SER A 10 11.87 8.70 -22.46
N HIS A 11 12.35 8.46 -21.23
CA HIS A 11 12.16 7.20 -20.51
C HIS A 11 10.68 6.84 -20.41
N ILE A 12 9.85 7.78 -19.95
CA ILE A 12 8.40 7.59 -19.80
C ILE A 12 7.77 7.19 -21.14
N ARG A 13 8.06 7.93 -22.22
CA ARG A 13 7.51 7.67 -23.56
C ARG A 13 7.94 6.30 -24.10
N ALA A 14 9.22 5.96 -23.98
CA ALA A 14 9.77 4.69 -24.45
C ALA A 14 9.08 3.49 -23.77
N TRP A 15 9.00 3.50 -22.44
CA TRP A 15 8.41 2.40 -21.69
C TRP A 15 6.89 2.34 -21.79
N LYS A 16 6.19 3.49 -21.87
CA LYS A 16 4.75 3.52 -22.18
C LYS A 16 4.44 2.83 -23.50
N LYS A 17 5.20 3.16 -24.56
CA LYS A 17 5.06 2.54 -25.89
C LYS A 17 5.36 1.03 -25.86
N ARG A 18 6.36 0.62 -25.07
CA ARG A 18 6.70 -0.80 -24.91
C ARG A 18 5.58 -1.57 -24.20
N PHE A 19 5.02 -1.01 -23.12
CA PHE A 19 3.99 -1.68 -22.32
C PHE A 19 2.60 -1.67 -22.97
N SER A 20 2.28 -0.72 -23.85
CA SER A 20 1.00 -0.72 -24.57
C SER A 20 0.79 -1.97 -25.43
N HIS A 21 1.87 -2.64 -25.81
CA HIS A 21 1.87 -3.87 -26.62
C HIS A 21 2.13 -5.15 -25.79
N SER A 22 2.31 -5.03 -24.46
CA SER A 22 2.57 -6.18 -23.58
C SER A 22 1.28 -6.86 -23.13
N SER A 23 1.36 -8.14 -22.76
CA SER A 23 0.29 -8.86 -22.03
C SER A 23 -0.07 -8.19 -20.70
N TYR A 24 0.88 -7.52 -20.05
CA TYR A 24 0.68 -6.79 -18.79
C TYR A 24 0.42 -5.30 -19.02
N ARG A 25 -0.69 -4.97 -19.69
CA ARG A 25 -1.02 -3.57 -20.07
C ARG A 25 -1.18 -2.61 -18.89
N TYR A 26 -1.48 -3.12 -17.68
CA TYR A 26 -1.57 -2.29 -16.48
C TYR A 26 -0.23 -1.59 -16.13
N ARG A 27 0.91 -2.09 -16.64
CA ARG A 27 2.23 -1.47 -16.47
C ARG A 27 2.40 -0.16 -17.22
N THR A 28 1.53 0.15 -18.18
CA THR A 28 1.67 1.34 -19.05
C THR A 28 1.89 2.62 -18.26
N ASN A 29 1.28 2.78 -17.08
CA ASN A 29 1.43 3.99 -16.29
C ASN A 29 2.58 3.97 -15.28
N TRP A 30 3.29 2.84 -15.12
CA TRP A 30 4.40 2.72 -14.17
C TRP A 30 5.55 3.69 -14.45
N PRO A 31 6.03 3.87 -15.68
CA PRO A 31 7.18 4.75 -15.92
C PRO A 31 6.93 6.22 -15.53
N SER A 32 5.67 6.67 -15.63
CA SER A 32 5.28 8.03 -15.23
C SER A 32 5.02 8.20 -13.74
N ARG A 33 5.27 7.16 -12.93
CA ARG A 33 4.96 7.14 -11.50
C ARG A 33 6.10 6.53 -10.71
N LEU A 34 6.24 7.00 -9.49
CA LEU A 34 6.98 6.32 -8.44
C LEU A 34 5.99 5.87 -7.37
N PHE A 35 6.34 4.78 -6.70
CA PHE A 35 5.45 4.06 -5.80
C PHE A 35 6.07 3.98 -4.42
N ARG A 36 5.27 4.20 -3.39
CA ARG A 36 5.63 3.87 -2.01
C ARG A 36 4.42 3.21 -1.36
N HIS A 37 4.63 2.09 -0.70
CA HIS A 37 3.59 1.37 0.03
C HIS A 37 3.86 1.48 1.53
N ASP A 38 2.82 1.77 2.30
CA ASP A 38 2.88 1.85 3.76
C ASP A 38 1.57 1.31 4.36
N PRO A 39 1.57 0.82 5.61
CA PRO A 39 0.35 0.59 6.39
C PRO A 39 -0.54 1.84 6.42
N LEU A 40 -1.87 1.68 6.46
CA LEU A 40 -2.78 2.83 6.39
C LEU A 40 -2.60 3.82 7.54
N GLU A 41 -2.21 3.34 8.72
CA GLU A 41 -1.86 4.15 9.88
C GLU A 41 -0.71 5.11 9.56
N ASN A 42 0.37 4.60 8.95
CA ASN A 42 1.49 5.42 8.51
C ASN A 42 1.10 6.35 7.35
N VAL A 43 0.27 5.88 6.42
CA VAL A 43 -0.26 6.72 5.32
C VAL A 43 -1.01 7.93 5.89
N ALA A 44 -1.83 7.74 6.92
CA ALA A 44 -2.54 8.83 7.58
C ALA A 44 -1.57 9.87 8.16
N LYS A 45 -0.53 9.44 8.90
CA LYS A 45 0.50 10.35 9.44
C LYS A 45 1.24 11.13 8.36
N ILE A 46 1.64 10.45 7.28
CA ILE A 46 2.31 11.08 6.13
C ILE A 46 1.42 12.15 5.49
N LEU A 47 0.12 11.87 5.31
CA LEU A 47 -0.83 12.83 4.76
C LEU A 47 -1.09 14.01 5.71
N GLN A 48 -1.19 13.76 7.02
CA GLN A 48 -1.33 14.82 8.03
C GLN A 48 -0.12 15.74 8.03
N ALA A 49 1.10 15.17 7.98
CA ALA A 49 2.35 15.93 7.87
C ALA A 49 2.49 16.65 6.51
N GLY A 50 1.89 16.11 5.45
CA GLY A 50 2.01 16.65 4.09
C GLY A 50 3.32 16.30 3.39
N GLU A 51 4.13 15.42 3.98
CA GLU A 51 5.44 14.99 3.47
C GLU A 51 5.73 13.54 3.86
N ILE A 52 6.52 12.87 3.04
CA ILE A 52 7.12 11.57 3.36
C ILE A 52 8.49 11.83 3.96
N ARG A 53 8.83 11.21 5.08
CA ARG A 53 10.13 11.34 5.75
C ARG A 53 10.97 10.08 5.61
N GLY A 54 12.28 10.24 5.54
CA GLY A 54 13.26 9.18 5.76
C GLY A 54 13.13 8.64 7.18
N ARG A 55 13.55 7.40 7.40
CA ARG A 55 13.33 6.69 8.67
C ARG A 55 13.93 7.41 9.88
N ASN A 56 15.15 7.93 9.74
CA ASN A 56 15.85 8.62 10.83
C ASN A 56 15.13 9.91 11.26
N ILE A 57 14.42 10.57 10.33
CA ILE A 57 13.63 11.77 10.62
C ILE A 57 12.22 11.40 11.10
N ALA A 58 11.60 10.39 10.50
CA ALA A 58 10.25 9.95 10.87
C ALA A 58 10.19 9.50 12.33
N GLY A 59 11.18 8.74 12.80
CA GLY A 59 11.29 8.35 14.21
C GLY A 59 9.99 7.76 14.75
N GLN A 60 9.37 8.46 15.70
CA GLN A 60 8.12 8.06 16.37
C GLN A 60 6.85 8.23 15.51
N ASP A 61 6.93 8.89 14.35
CA ASP A 61 5.79 9.05 13.42
C ASP A 61 5.46 7.75 12.65
N ILE A 62 6.28 6.71 12.78
CA ILE A 62 6.02 5.38 12.21
C ILE A 62 5.16 4.58 13.20
N GLU A 63 3.86 4.58 12.98
CA GLU A 63 2.87 3.86 13.82
C GLU A 63 3.00 2.34 13.69
N LYS A 64 3.19 1.83 12.47
CA LYS A 64 3.35 0.39 12.19
C LYS A 64 4.60 0.15 11.34
N ASP A 65 5.63 -0.41 11.97
CA ASP A 65 6.86 -0.77 11.29
C ASP A 65 6.79 -2.20 10.72
N VAL A 66 6.80 -2.30 9.39
CA VAL A 66 6.68 -3.56 8.65
C VAL A 66 7.99 -4.01 8.01
N ALA A 67 9.12 -3.43 8.43
CA ALA A 67 10.44 -3.94 8.08
C ALA A 67 10.85 -5.09 9.01
N SER A 68 11.44 -6.15 8.48
CA SER A 68 11.98 -7.24 9.31
C SER A 68 13.23 -6.77 10.08
N GLN A 69 13.47 -7.34 11.26
CA GLN A 69 14.65 -7.03 12.08
C GLN A 69 15.98 -7.25 11.32
N GLU A 70 16.03 -8.24 10.43
CA GLU A 70 17.17 -8.51 9.55
C GLU A 70 17.41 -7.35 8.56
N VAL A 71 16.35 -6.85 7.92
CA VAL A 71 16.43 -5.64 7.08
C VAL A 71 16.80 -4.43 7.92
N LEU A 72 16.37 -4.39 9.18
CA LEU A 72 16.66 -3.26 10.06
C LEU A 72 18.12 -3.19 10.53
N SER A 73 18.82 -4.31 10.51
CA SER A 73 20.17 -4.43 11.04
C SER A 73 21.26 -4.48 9.97
N THR A 74 20.90 -4.75 8.71
CA THR A 74 21.87 -4.92 7.61
C THR A 74 22.55 -3.62 7.18
N ASN A 75 21.80 -2.65 6.63
CA ASN A 75 22.35 -1.38 6.15
C ASN A 75 21.47 -0.21 6.61
N ARG A 76 22.07 0.71 7.37
CA ARG A 76 21.39 1.90 7.90
C ARG A 76 21.49 3.13 7.01
N ASP A 77 22.40 3.14 6.03
CA ASP A 77 22.58 4.27 5.11
C ASP A 77 21.28 4.67 4.38
N PRO A 78 20.39 3.73 3.99
CA PRO A 78 19.12 4.08 3.36
C PRO A 78 18.11 4.77 4.29
N TYR A 79 18.39 4.93 5.59
CA TYR A 79 17.44 5.50 6.55
C TYR A 79 17.36 7.01 6.51
N ASP A 80 18.38 7.65 5.94
CA ASP A 80 18.38 9.09 5.68
C ASP A 80 17.58 9.45 4.42
N TYR A 81 17.00 8.46 3.73
CA TYR A 81 16.29 8.68 2.47
C TYR A 81 14.82 8.28 2.55
N VAL A 82 13.99 9.09 1.89
CA VAL A 82 12.69 8.65 1.37
C VAL A 82 12.95 7.69 0.23
N ARG A 83 12.52 6.44 0.42
CA ARG A 83 12.65 5.36 -0.57
C ARG A 83 11.37 5.22 -1.36
N LEU A 84 11.48 5.34 -2.68
CA LEU A 84 10.39 5.13 -3.63
C LEU A 84 10.81 4.06 -4.64
N TYR A 85 9.84 3.37 -5.23
CA TYR A 85 10.08 2.30 -6.18
C TYR A 85 9.60 2.68 -7.58
N PHE A 86 10.27 2.16 -8.61
CA PHE A 86 9.83 2.32 -9.99
C PHE A 86 8.58 1.51 -10.34
N ARG A 87 8.24 0.50 -9.53
CA ARG A 87 7.04 -0.32 -9.69
C ARG A 87 6.34 -0.55 -8.35
N PRO A 88 5.02 -0.78 -8.34
CA PRO A 88 4.28 -0.98 -7.11
C PRO A 88 4.68 -2.31 -6.44
N LYS A 89 4.51 -3.43 -7.16
CA LYS A 89 4.65 -4.80 -6.62
C LYS A 89 6.09 -5.24 -6.41
N THR A 90 6.67 -4.87 -5.29
CA THR A 90 8.02 -5.31 -4.91
C THR A 90 8.00 -6.66 -4.16
N PRO A 91 9.11 -7.41 -4.17
CA PRO A 91 9.32 -8.52 -3.23
C PRO A 91 9.01 -8.19 -1.77
N THR A 92 9.26 -6.95 -1.32
CA THR A 92 8.90 -6.50 0.03
C THR A 92 7.38 -6.48 0.20
N GLN A 93 6.66 -5.81 -0.71
CA GLN A 93 5.19 -5.78 -0.69
C GLN A 93 4.60 -7.21 -0.66
N TYR A 94 5.15 -8.14 -1.44
CA TYR A 94 4.73 -9.54 -1.42
C TYR A 94 4.78 -10.19 -0.02
N ARG A 95 5.81 -9.86 0.77
CA ARG A 95 5.98 -10.42 2.11
C ARG A 95 5.02 -9.79 3.11
N ILE A 96 4.84 -8.47 3.03
CA ILE A 96 4.09 -7.74 4.06
C ILE A 96 2.59 -7.62 3.77
N GLU A 97 2.14 -7.72 2.52
CA GLU A 97 0.76 -7.40 2.17
C GLU A 97 -0.24 -8.45 2.68
N GLY A 98 -1.30 -7.99 3.35
CA GLY A 98 -2.51 -8.75 3.66
C GLY A 98 -2.48 -9.46 5.01
N CYS A 99 -3.67 -9.82 5.52
CA CYS A 99 -3.82 -10.49 6.80
C CYS A 99 -3.34 -11.95 6.72
N ARG A 100 -2.32 -12.27 7.53
CA ARG A 100 -1.69 -13.59 7.59
C ARG A 100 -2.08 -14.30 8.88
N LYS A 101 -2.10 -15.62 8.84
CA LYS A 101 -2.14 -16.40 10.08
C LYS A 101 -0.80 -16.31 10.79
N PRO A 102 -0.76 -16.44 12.13
CA PRO A 102 0.48 -16.40 12.89
C PRO A 102 1.57 -17.36 12.39
N GLN A 103 1.18 -18.54 11.89
CA GLN A 103 2.12 -19.54 11.37
C GLN A 103 2.72 -19.17 9.99
N GLU A 104 2.15 -18.19 9.29
CA GLU A 104 2.53 -17.77 7.93
C GLU A 104 3.44 -16.54 7.90
N GLU A 105 3.66 -15.90 9.06
CA GLU A 105 4.43 -14.67 9.16
C GLU A 105 5.92 -14.90 8.88
N LEU A 106 6.44 -16.12 9.05
CA LEU A 106 7.83 -16.51 8.71
C LEU A 106 8.90 -15.50 9.20
N GLY A 107 8.67 -14.84 10.33
CA GLY A 107 9.56 -13.82 10.90
C GLY A 107 9.51 -12.45 10.22
N TRP A 108 8.55 -12.19 9.34
CA TRP A 108 8.29 -10.90 8.72
C TRP A 108 7.00 -10.29 9.29
N PRO A 109 7.05 -9.06 9.84
CA PRO A 109 5.83 -8.35 10.18
C PRO A 109 4.99 -8.14 8.91
N HIS A 110 3.68 -8.25 9.05
CA HIS A 110 2.75 -8.05 7.95
C HIS A 110 1.85 -6.84 8.21
N SER A 111 1.23 -6.35 7.13
CA SER A 111 0.27 -5.27 7.16
C SER A 111 -1.06 -5.74 6.61
N PRO A 112 -2.11 -5.86 7.45
CA PRO A 112 -3.43 -6.28 7.01
C PRO A 112 -4.02 -5.29 6.00
N THR A 113 -3.68 -4.01 6.12
CA THR A 113 -4.09 -2.90 5.27
C THR A 113 -2.88 -2.19 4.66
N LEU A 114 -2.92 -1.78 3.39
CA LEU A 114 -1.83 -1.06 2.74
C LEU A 114 -2.36 0.05 1.83
N GLY A 115 -1.74 1.23 1.91
CA GLY A 115 -1.94 2.31 0.93
C GLY A 115 -0.71 2.47 0.04
N ILE A 116 -0.93 2.80 -1.23
CA ILE A 116 0.15 3.07 -2.19
C ILE A 116 0.11 4.53 -2.63
N PHE A 117 1.16 5.28 -2.31
CA PHE A 117 1.40 6.61 -2.88
C PHE A 117 1.80 6.49 -4.35
N LEU A 118 1.11 7.23 -5.22
CA LEU A 118 1.49 7.47 -6.61
C LEU A 118 2.08 8.87 -6.72
N LEU A 119 3.37 8.94 -7.01
CA LEU A 119 4.12 10.18 -7.11
C LEU A 119 4.51 10.42 -8.57
N ASP A 120 4.50 11.66 -9.01
CA ASP A 120 4.91 12.03 -10.37
C ASP A 120 6.41 11.78 -10.56
N SER A 121 6.77 10.82 -11.42
CA SER A 121 8.18 10.43 -11.58
C SER A 121 9.02 11.54 -12.20
N THR A 122 8.45 12.38 -13.06
CA THR A 122 9.21 13.48 -13.68
C THR A 122 9.60 14.49 -12.61
N LYS A 123 8.66 14.86 -11.73
CA LYS A 123 8.92 15.83 -10.67
C LYS A 123 9.95 15.36 -9.64
N VAL A 124 10.00 14.06 -9.36
CA VAL A 124 10.96 13.51 -8.38
C VAL A 124 12.33 13.25 -9.00
N LEU A 125 12.39 12.59 -10.17
CA LEU A 125 13.64 12.19 -10.81
C LEU A 125 14.49 13.39 -11.28
N THR A 126 13.86 14.54 -11.51
CA THR A 126 14.52 15.78 -11.95
C THR A 126 15.03 16.66 -10.81
N ARG A 127 14.83 16.25 -9.55
CA ARG A 127 15.40 16.99 -8.41
C ARG A 127 16.92 16.88 -8.43
N SER A 128 17.60 17.98 -8.09
CA SER A 128 19.06 18.03 -8.05
C SER A 128 19.67 17.09 -7.00
N ASP A 129 18.93 16.80 -5.93
CA ASP A 129 19.31 15.95 -4.80
C ASP A 129 18.79 14.51 -4.92
N CYS A 130 18.23 14.13 -6.06
CA CYS A 130 17.73 12.78 -6.27
C CYS A 130 18.86 11.79 -6.55
N TYR A 131 18.79 10.62 -5.92
CA TYR A 131 19.62 9.46 -6.20
C TYR A 131 18.74 8.30 -6.68
N PHE A 132 19.34 7.31 -7.32
CA PHE A 132 18.65 6.11 -7.78
C PHE A 132 19.57 4.90 -7.65
N SER A 133 19.00 3.80 -7.20
CA SER A 133 19.70 2.53 -7.09
C SER A 133 19.33 1.61 -8.25
N ASP A 134 20.26 0.76 -8.68
CA ASP A 134 19.96 -0.26 -9.68
C ASP A 134 19.21 -1.47 -9.11
N GLY A 135 19.03 -1.56 -7.80
CA GLY A 135 18.38 -2.66 -7.09
C GLY A 135 18.12 -2.34 -5.63
N ASN A 136 17.82 -3.37 -4.83
CA ASN A 136 17.57 -3.23 -3.40
C ASN A 136 18.79 -2.63 -2.67
N THR A 137 18.65 -1.46 -2.05
CA THR A 137 19.74 -0.78 -1.31
C THR A 137 20.28 -1.55 -0.10
N GLN A 138 19.58 -2.61 0.33
CA GLN A 138 20.05 -3.52 1.39
C GLN A 138 20.95 -4.63 0.85
N ASN A 139 21.14 -4.74 -0.47
CA ASN A 139 22.01 -5.72 -1.09
C ASN A 139 23.36 -5.08 -1.45
N SER A 140 24.46 -5.77 -1.18
CA SER A 140 25.83 -5.28 -1.40
C SER A 140 26.18 -5.05 -2.88
N ASP A 141 25.50 -5.72 -3.81
CA ASP A 141 25.74 -5.61 -5.25
C ASP A 141 24.99 -4.42 -5.87
N THR A 142 24.27 -3.66 -5.04
CA THR A 142 23.50 -2.50 -5.49
C THR A 142 24.39 -1.27 -5.61
N VAL A 143 24.30 -0.62 -6.76
CA VAL A 143 25.00 0.63 -7.04
C VAL A 143 24.01 1.77 -6.97
N ILE A 144 24.40 2.84 -6.26
CA ILE A 144 23.67 4.10 -6.19
C ILE A 144 24.30 5.09 -7.16
N TYR A 145 23.46 5.72 -7.95
CA TYR A 145 23.82 6.76 -8.89
C TYR A 145 23.07 8.05 -8.55
N ASN A 146 23.55 9.16 -9.10
CA ASN A 146 22.97 10.47 -8.91
C ASN A 146 23.14 11.34 -10.15
N ASP A 147 23.23 10.75 -11.34
CA ASP A 147 23.40 11.45 -12.61
C ASP A 147 22.75 10.68 -13.78
N GLU A 148 22.60 11.35 -14.92
CA GLU A 148 21.98 10.79 -16.11
C GLU A 148 22.72 9.55 -16.63
N SER A 149 24.06 9.58 -16.61
CA SER A 149 24.90 8.46 -17.04
C SER A 149 24.69 7.20 -16.19
N GLY A 150 24.48 7.37 -14.88
CA GLY A 150 24.15 6.28 -13.97
C GLY A 150 22.71 5.78 -14.13
N PHE A 151 21.76 6.68 -14.40
CA PHE A 151 20.37 6.29 -14.64
C PHE A 151 20.25 5.37 -15.85
N GLU A 152 21.01 5.63 -16.91
CA GLU A 152 21.07 4.81 -18.12
C GLU A 152 21.66 3.41 -17.89
N LYS A 153 22.42 3.21 -16.80
CA LYS A 153 22.96 1.88 -16.42
C LYS A 153 21.94 0.98 -15.72
N ILE A 154 20.80 1.52 -15.30
CA ILE A 154 19.76 0.72 -14.65
C ILE A 154 19.10 -0.19 -15.68
N ASP A 155 19.13 -1.50 -15.42
CA ASP A 155 18.46 -2.51 -16.24
C ASP A 155 16.94 -2.46 -16.02
N PHE A 156 16.28 -1.50 -16.67
CA PHE A 156 14.84 -1.28 -16.53
C PHE A 156 13.98 -2.44 -17.06
N ASP A 157 14.55 -3.31 -17.89
CA ASP A 157 13.91 -4.56 -18.29
C ASP A 157 13.67 -5.48 -17.10
N LYS A 158 14.69 -5.62 -16.25
CA LYS A 158 14.58 -6.36 -14.99
C LYS A 158 13.79 -5.59 -13.93
N VAL A 159 13.97 -4.26 -13.83
CA VAL A 159 13.19 -3.43 -12.88
C VAL A 159 11.71 -3.60 -13.13
N TYR A 160 11.25 -3.45 -14.37
CA TYR A 160 9.83 -3.56 -14.72
C TYR A 160 9.35 -4.99 -15.00
N HIS A 161 10.20 -6.00 -14.79
CA HIS A 161 9.88 -7.39 -15.05
C HIS A 161 8.62 -7.83 -14.27
N GLU A 162 7.72 -8.57 -14.92
CA GLU A 162 6.43 -9.01 -14.38
C GLU A 162 6.21 -10.49 -14.69
N GLY A 163 5.57 -11.22 -13.77
CA GLY A 163 5.40 -12.67 -13.87
C GLY A 163 6.43 -13.47 -13.09
N GLY A 164 6.27 -14.79 -13.11
CA GLY A 164 7.22 -15.73 -12.52
C GLY A 164 8.47 -15.87 -13.38
N PHE A 165 9.56 -16.26 -12.76
CA PHE A 165 10.79 -16.70 -13.42
C PHE A 165 11.02 -18.17 -13.05
N GLY A 166 11.56 -18.96 -13.99
CA GLY A 166 11.73 -20.40 -13.79
C GLY A 166 12.61 -20.69 -12.57
N THR A 167 12.27 -21.72 -11.79
CA THR A 167 12.98 -22.07 -10.54
C THR A 167 14.46 -22.40 -10.71
N SER A 168 14.87 -22.76 -11.93
CA SER A 168 16.24 -23.08 -12.32
C SER A 168 16.99 -21.93 -13.00
N ASN A 169 16.40 -20.74 -13.13
CA ASN A 169 17.08 -19.61 -13.77
C ASN A 169 18.11 -18.98 -12.78
N PRO A 170 19.42 -19.00 -13.11
CA PRO A 170 20.45 -18.39 -12.26
C PRO A 170 20.24 -16.88 -12.06
N ASP A 171 19.51 -16.20 -12.96
CA ASP A 171 19.23 -14.75 -12.86
C ASP A 171 18.11 -14.40 -11.87
N ASN A 172 17.51 -15.38 -11.19
CA ASN A 172 16.37 -15.14 -10.30
C ASN A 172 16.67 -14.14 -9.19
N SER A 173 17.83 -14.27 -8.54
CA SER A 173 18.26 -13.36 -7.47
C SER A 173 18.47 -11.95 -8.01
N ASP A 174 19.06 -11.80 -9.19
CA ASP A 174 19.26 -10.49 -9.82
C ASP A 174 17.93 -9.85 -10.21
N ILE A 175 17.01 -10.57 -10.86
CA ILE A 175 15.67 -10.03 -11.17
C ILE A 175 14.94 -9.59 -9.90
N ILE A 176 14.97 -10.39 -8.82
CA ILE A 176 14.37 -10.03 -7.52
C ILE A 176 15.00 -8.74 -6.98
N ARG A 177 16.34 -8.63 -7.02
CA ARG A 177 17.07 -7.45 -6.55
C ARG A 177 16.73 -6.20 -7.38
N LYS A 178 16.76 -6.31 -8.71
CA LYS A 178 16.46 -5.21 -9.66
C LYS A 178 14.99 -4.77 -9.58
N ARG A 179 14.04 -5.67 -9.30
CA ARG A 179 12.63 -5.32 -9.03
C ARG A 179 12.44 -4.41 -7.81
N CYS A 180 13.44 -4.35 -6.93
CA CYS A 180 13.52 -3.44 -5.79
C CYS A 180 14.43 -2.23 -6.07
N ALA A 181 14.71 -1.87 -7.33
CA ALA A 181 15.40 -0.62 -7.65
C ALA A 181 14.60 0.59 -7.13
N GLU A 182 15.32 1.58 -6.62
CA GLU A 182 14.76 2.64 -5.80
C GLU A 182 15.14 4.02 -6.33
N VAL A 183 14.28 4.99 -6.04
CA VAL A 183 14.58 6.40 -6.08
C VAL A 183 14.71 6.86 -4.63
N LEU A 184 15.82 7.53 -4.33
CA LEU A 184 16.18 7.96 -2.99
C LEU A 184 16.19 9.48 -2.96
N VAL A 185 15.34 10.06 -2.11
CA VAL A 185 15.30 11.51 -1.85
C VAL A 185 15.78 11.73 -0.42
N PRO A 186 16.83 12.55 -0.19
CA PRO A 186 17.33 12.81 1.15
C PRO A 186 16.25 13.42 2.05
N ASP A 187 16.25 13.01 3.32
CA ASP A 187 15.47 13.55 4.43
C ASP A 187 13.95 13.47 4.29
N ARG A 188 13.37 14.21 3.35
CA ARG A 188 11.92 14.38 3.22
C ARG A 188 11.49 14.68 1.78
N LEU A 189 10.24 14.33 1.47
CA LEU A 189 9.61 14.60 0.18
C LEU A 189 8.20 15.17 0.39
N GLU A 190 8.04 16.46 0.08
CA GLU A 190 6.75 17.14 0.15
C GLU A 190 5.74 16.62 -0.87
N LEU A 191 4.51 16.36 -0.41
CA LEU A 191 3.44 15.77 -1.23
C LEU A 191 2.77 16.80 -2.15
N SER A 192 2.72 18.07 -1.74
CA SER A 192 2.08 19.17 -2.47
C SER A 192 2.52 19.23 -3.95
N HIS A 193 3.80 18.97 -4.19
CA HIS A 193 4.42 19.09 -5.50
C HIS A 193 4.28 17.83 -6.35
N CYS A 194 4.35 16.62 -5.76
CA CYS A 194 4.52 15.39 -6.53
C CYS A 194 3.41 14.34 -6.37
N LEU A 195 2.56 14.42 -5.33
CA LEU A 195 1.50 13.44 -5.12
C LEU A 195 0.44 13.51 -6.22
N GLN A 196 0.18 12.39 -6.88
CA GLN A 196 -0.93 12.25 -7.83
C GLN A 196 -2.15 11.63 -7.15
N ALA A 197 -1.95 10.57 -6.37
CA ALA A 197 -3.02 9.89 -5.63
C ALA A 197 -2.44 9.01 -4.50
N VAL A 198 -3.28 8.68 -3.54
CA VAL A 198 -3.08 7.52 -2.64
C VAL A 198 -4.10 6.46 -3.05
N ILE A 199 -3.62 5.24 -3.23
CA ILE A 199 -4.44 4.13 -3.71
C ILE A 199 -4.67 3.14 -2.56
N CYS A 200 -5.94 2.82 -2.34
CA CYS A 200 -6.39 1.74 -1.47
C CYS A 200 -6.85 0.55 -2.34
N ARG A 201 -6.79 -0.66 -1.79
CA ARG A 201 -7.26 -1.89 -2.45
C ARG A 201 -8.77 -1.88 -2.59
N SER A 202 -9.46 -1.43 -1.54
CA SER A 202 -10.90 -1.59 -1.39
C SER A 202 -11.59 -0.33 -0.89
N HIS A 203 -12.92 -0.34 -0.95
CA HIS A 203 -13.75 0.72 -0.38
C HIS A 203 -13.63 0.78 1.14
N ALA A 204 -13.56 -0.38 1.81
CA ALA A 204 -13.36 -0.46 3.25
C ALA A 204 -12.03 0.18 3.68
N GLU A 205 -10.92 -0.11 2.99
CA GLU A 205 -9.62 0.52 3.28
C GLU A 205 -9.65 2.03 3.06
N ARG A 206 -10.33 2.50 2.00
CA ARG A 206 -10.50 3.94 1.78
C ARG A 206 -11.27 4.59 2.92
N SER A 207 -12.37 3.99 3.36
CA SER A 207 -13.16 4.50 4.49
C SER A 207 -12.35 4.49 5.78
N TYR A 208 -11.57 3.43 6.04
CA TYR A 208 -10.69 3.34 7.19
C TYR A 208 -9.60 4.41 7.16
N LEU A 209 -8.95 4.65 6.02
CA LEU A 209 -7.97 5.73 5.90
C LEU A 209 -8.61 7.11 6.14
N LEU A 210 -9.82 7.36 5.64
CA LEU A 210 -10.53 8.61 5.91
C LEU A 210 -10.89 8.77 7.38
N HIS A 211 -11.26 7.67 8.05
CA HIS A 211 -11.47 7.65 9.50
C HIS A 211 -10.18 8.01 10.26
N LEU A 212 -9.05 7.38 9.92
CA LEU A 212 -7.74 7.67 10.51
C LEU A 212 -7.30 9.13 10.31
N LEU A 213 -7.65 9.74 9.18
CA LEU A 213 -7.36 11.16 8.91
C LEU A 213 -8.19 12.13 9.75
N GLY A 214 -9.34 11.71 10.26
CA GLY A 214 -10.24 12.55 11.05
C GLY A 214 -10.59 13.85 10.31
N SER A 215 -10.28 15.00 10.93
CA SER A 215 -10.54 16.33 10.35
C SER A 215 -9.79 16.59 9.04
N ASP A 216 -8.63 15.96 8.82
CA ASP A 216 -7.84 16.11 7.59
C ASP A 216 -8.40 15.32 6.40
N SER A 217 -9.42 14.49 6.62
CA SER A 217 -10.06 13.69 5.56
C SER A 217 -10.55 14.57 4.39
N SER A 218 -11.14 15.73 4.68
CA SER A 218 -11.65 16.67 3.69
C SER A 218 -10.55 17.16 2.73
N LYS A 219 -9.34 17.41 3.23
CA LYS A 219 -8.16 17.84 2.47
C LYS A 219 -7.69 16.79 1.46
N TRP A 220 -7.77 15.50 1.82
CA TRP A 220 -7.13 14.42 1.06
C TRP A 220 -8.11 13.50 0.32
N SER A 221 -9.39 13.49 0.67
CA SER A 221 -10.40 12.56 0.14
C SER A 221 -10.50 12.50 -1.38
N SER A 222 -10.24 13.63 -2.06
CA SER A 222 -10.25 13.73 -3.52
C SER A 222 -9.04 13.06 -4.18
N ARG A 223 -7.94 12.85 -3.44
CA ARG A 223 -6.72 12.16 -3.89
C ARG A 223 -6.63 10.70 -3.43
N ILE A 224 -7.46 10.28 -2.48
CA ILE A 224 -7.55 8.89 -2.03
C ILE A 224 -8.55 8.14 -2.91
N LYS A 225 -8.06 7.13 -3.65
CA LYS A 225 -8.83 6.37 -4.64
C LYS A 225 -8.80 4.88 -4.35
N VAL A 226 -9.86 4.18 -4.73
CA VAL A 226 -9.90 2.71 -4.76
C VAL A 226 -9.42 2.24 -6.13
N PHE A 227 -8.51 1.27 -6.17
CA PHE A 227 -8.07 0.64 -7.42
C PHE A 227 -7.95 -0.87 -7.26
N SER A 228 -9.01 -1.58 -7.66
CA SER A 228 -9.12 -3.04 -7.58
C SER A 228 -8.57 -3.78 -8.82
N LYS A 229 -8.06 -3.06 -9.83
CA LYS A 229 -7.53 -3.69 -11.04
C LYS A 229 -6.13 -4.30 -10.78
N PRO A 230 -5.73 -5.35 -11.52
CA PRO A 230 -4.42 -5.96 -11.38
C PRO A 230 -3.28 -4.97 -11.53
N GLY A 231 -2.20 -5.23 -10.79
CA GLY A 231 -0.91 -4.57 -11.00
C GLY A 231 -0.49 -3.56 -9.93
N MET A 232 -1.32 -3.26 -8.93
CA MET A 232 -0.91 -2.43 -7.78
C MET A 232 -0.69 -3.27 -6.52
N PHE A 233 -1.56 -4.24 -6.29
CA PHE A 233 -1.55 -5.09 -5.10
C PHE A 233 -1.39 -6.56 -5.48
N GLU A 234 -0.92 -7.36 -4.53
CA GLU A 234 -0.80 -8.81 -4.68
C GLU A 234 -2.14 -9.52 -4.48
N SER A 235 -3.01 -8.99 -3.59
CA SER A 235 -4.36 -9.49 -3.29
C SER A 235 -4.42 -11.01 -3.07
N ARG A 236 -3.42 -11.55 -2.35
CA ARG A 236 -3.30 -13.00 -2.08
C ARG A 236 -4.08 -13.46 -0.86
N PHE A 237 -4.21 -12.55 0.11
CA PHE A 237 -4.80 -12.80 1.41
C PHE A 237 -6.12 -12.07 1.55
N SER A 238 -6.87 -12.40 2.61
CA SER A 238 -8.17 -11.78 2.85
C SER A 238 -8.00 -10.34 3.27
N TYR A 239 -8.94 -9.52 2.83
CA TYR A 239 -9.14 -8.16 3.27
C TYR A 239 -10.62 -7.80 3.11
N VAL A 240 -11.07 -6.78 3.83
CA VAL A 240 -12.45 -6.29 3.73
C VAL A 240 -12.58 -5.48 2.44
N GLU A 241 -13.50 -5.87 1.56
CA GLU A 241 -13.79 -5.18 0.31
C GLU A 241 -14.73 -3.99 0.58
N SER A 242 -15.85 -4.24 1.25
CA SER A 242 -16.89 -3.27 1.62
C SER A 242 -17.54 -3.61 2.95
N VAL A 243 -18.10 -2.60 3.59
CA VAL A 243 -18.93 -2.71 4.79
C VAL A 243 -20.13 -1.82 4.57
N ASP A 244 -21.33 -2.37 4.66
CA ASP A 244 -22.60 -1.65 4.60
C ASP A 244 -23.38 -1.87 5.89
N ILE A 245 -24.01 -0.81 6.38
CA ILE A 245 -24.88 -0.84 7.57
C ILE A 245 -26.34 -0.69 7.14
N HIS A 246 -27.22 -1.48 7.74
CA HIS A 246 -28.66 -1.43 7.49
C HIS A 246 -29.44 -1.78 8.76
N GLN A 247 -30.77 -1.62 8.76
CA GLN A 247 -31.61 -1.87 9.94
C GLN A 247 -31.52 -3.30 10.49
N GLY A 248 -31.15 -4.26 9.63
CA GLY A 248 -30.99 -5.67 9.99
C GLY A 248 -29.58 -6.05 10.43
N GLY A 249 -28.62 -5.12 10.43
CA GLY A 249 -27.24 -5.37 10.86
C GLY A 249 -26.19 -4.84 9.88
N LEU A 250 -25.14 -5.65 9.67
CA LEU A 250 -24.03 -5.33 8.78
C LEU A 250 -23.95 -6.33 7.62
N ASN A 251 -23.72 -5.83 6.42
CA ASN A 251 -23.25 -6.63 5.29
C ASN A 251 -21.76 -6.36 5.09
N ILE A 252 -20.95 -7.41 5.09
CA ILE A 252 -19.49 -7.31 4.96
C ILE A 252 -19.04 -8.19 3.81
N ASP A 253 -18.40 -7.55 2.82
CA ASP A 253 -17.80 -8.24 1.71
C ASP A 253 -16.31 -8.44 1.97
N PHE A 254 -15.83 -9.65 1.75
CA PHE A 254 -14.42 -10.03 1.89
C PHE A 254 -13.85 -10.44 0.53
N HIS A 255 -12.63 -10.00 0.26
CA HIS A 255 -11.83 -10.60 -0.80
C HIS A 255 -11.33 -11.97 -0.33
N PRO A 256 -11.61 -13.07 -1.05
CA PRO A 256 -11.23 -14.40 -0.61
C PRO A 256 -9.71 -14.60 -0.61
N ARG A 257 -9.21 -15.44 0.30
CA ARG A 257 -7.81 -15.89 0.22
C ARG A 257 -7.62 -16.81 -0.98
N ARG A 258 -6.47 -16.69 -1.64
CA ARG A 258 -6.13 -17.56 -2.78
C ARG A 258 -5.98 -19.03 -2.40
N ASP A 259 -5.52 -19.30 -1.19
CA ASP A 259 -5.28 -20.66 -0.66
C ASP A 259 -6.53 -21.31 -0.06
N GLY A 260 -7.65 -20.59 0.03
CA GLY A 260 -8.91 -21.10 0.58
C GLY A 260 -8.92 -21.28 2.10
N GLN A 261 -7.86 -20.89 2.81
CA GLN A 261 -7.81 -21.06 4.26
C GLN A 261 -8.85 -20.17 4.96
N LYS A 262 -9.43 -20.71 6.03
CA LYS A 262 -10.32 -19.98 6.94
C LYS A 262 -9.56 -18.97 7.78
N LEU A 263 -10.21 -17.88 8.19
CA LEU A 263 -9.63 -16.92 9.13
C LEU A 263 -10.55 -16.71 10.33
N ARG A 264 -10.01 -16.37 11.49
CA ARG A 264 -10.81 -15.86 12.62
C ARG A 264 -11.21 -14.42 12.34
N THR A 265 -12.50 -14.13 12.41
CA THR A 265 -13.06 -12.78 12.21
C THR A 265 -13.76 -12.33 13.47
N GLU A 266 -13.46 -11.11 13.90
CA GLU A 266 -14.16 -10.44 14.99
C GLU A 266 -14.77 -9.14 14.47
N VAL A 267 -16.08 -8.96 14.64
CA VAL A 267 -16.81 -7.75 14.26
C VAL A 267 -17.38 -7.11 15.51
N PHE A 268 -17.09 -5.83 15.69
CA PHE A 268 -17.63 -5.00 16.77
C PHE A 268 -18.41 -3.86 16.14
N CYS A 269 -19.67 -3.70 16.51
CA CYS A 269 -20.51 -2.58 16.11
C CYS A 269 -20.98 -1.86 17.37
N GLN A 270 -20.47 -0.66 17.61
CA GLN A 270 -20.75 0.10 18.82
C GLN A 270 -21.55 1.36 18.48
N GLY A 271 -22.73 1.50 19.08
CA GLY A 271 -23.50 2.75 19.03
C GLY A 271 -22.71 3.95 19.56
N VAL A 272 -22.73 5.06 18.83
CA VAL A 272 -22.12 6.33 19.25
C VAL A 272 -23.18 7.16 19.97
N GLY A 273 -23.23 7.03 21.30
CA GLY A 273 -24.19 7.71 22.19
C GLY A 273 -24.82 6.76 23.21
N ASP A 274 -25.35 7.32 24.29
CA ASP A 274 -25.74 6.55 25.51
C ASP A 274 -26.92 5.58 25.33
N HIS A 275 -27.62 5.63 24.20
CA HIS A 275 -28.84 4.85 23.96
C HIS A 275 -28.72 3.87 22.78
N LEU A 276 -27.59 3.86 22.08
CA LEU A 276 -27.41 3.00 20.93
C LEU A 276 -26.78 1.65 21.36
N PRO A 277 -27.32 0.52 20.88
CA PRO A 277 -26.82 -0.80 21.26
C PRO A 277 -25.41 -1.06 20.73
N SER A 278 -24.73 -2.03 21.35
CA SER A 278 -23.45 -2.55 20.90
C SER A 278 -23.53 -4.05 20.66
N PHE A 279 -22.88 -4.53 19.61
CA PHE A 279 -22.90 -5.91 19.18
C PHE A 279 -21.48 -6.42 18.90
N ARG A 280 -21.26 -7.70 19.19
CA ARG A 280 -20.02 -8.40 18.89
C ARG A 280 -20.33 -9.73 18.24
N TRP A 281 -19.63 -10.04 17.16
CA TRP A 281 -19.63 -11.34 16.52
C TRP A 281 -18.21 -11.86 16.45
N GLU A 282 -18.05 -13.16 16.67
CA GLU A 282 -16.77 -13.85 16.56
C GLU A 282 -17.01 -15.20 15.88
N GLU A 283 -16.35 -15.42 14.77
CA GLU A 283 -16.53 -16.62 13.97
C GLU A 283 -15.19 -17.08 13.36
N GLU A 284 -15.03 -18.39 13.17
CA GLU A 284 -14.01 -18.92 12.28
C GLU A 284 -14.59 -18.95 10.86
N ASP A 285 -14.22 -17.96 10.07
CA ASP A 285 -14.84 -17.68 8.80
C ASP A 285 -14.52 -18.72 7.75
N ARG A 286 -15.58 -19.23 7.10
CA ARG A 286 -15.43 -19.92 5.82
C ARG A 286 -14.90 -18.91 4.79
N ASN A 287 -14.07 -19.35 3.84
CA ASN A 287 -13.61 -18.51 2.72
C ASN A 287 -14.77 -18.16 1.78
N VAL A 288 -15.61 -17.22 2.18
CA VAL A 288 -16.81 -16.80 1.45
C VAL A 288 -16.78 -15.29 1.35
N SER A 289 -17.21 -14.77 0.21
CA SER A 289 -17.03 -13.37 -0.13
C SER A 289 -17.99 -12.41 0.54
N VAL A 290 -19.09 -12.88 1.14
CA VAL A 290 -20.14 -12.03 1.72
C VAL A 290 -20.64 -12.60 3.05
N ARG A 291 -20.88 -11.71 4.01
CA ARG A 291 -21.40 -12.04 5.35
C ARG A 291 -22.46 -11.06 5.82
N LEU A 292 -23.53 -11.62 6.36
CA LEU A 292 -24.58 -10.88 7.04
C LEU A 292 -24.46 -11.10 8.54
N TYR A 293 -24.15 -10.04 9.28
CA TYR A 293 -24.15 -10.04 10.74
C TYR A 293 -25.45 -9.41 11.22
N THR A 294 -26.38 -10.25 11.65
CA THR A 294 -27.74 -9.81 11.97
C THR A 294 -27.82 -9.20 13.37
N ALA A 295 -28.33 -7.97 13.43
CA ALA A 295 -28.71 -7.29 14.66
C ALA A 295 -29.78 -6.23 14.34
N PRO A 296 -30.79 -6.04 15.20
CA PRO A 296 -31.76 -4.98 15.02
C PRO A 296 -31.08 -3.63 15.31
N LEU A 297 -30.69 -2.91 14.26
CA LEU A 297 -30.07 -1.59 14.37
C LEU A 297 -31.13 -0.51 14.21
N VAL A 298 -31.13 0.44 15.14
CA VAL A 298 -31.93 1.66 15.06
C VAL A 298 -31.13 2.77 14.37
N PRO A 299 -31.79 3.77 13.75
CA PRO A 299 -31.09 4.90 13.15
C PRO A 299 -30.14 5.58 14.12
N GLY A 300 -28.95 5.94 13.62
CA GLY A 300 -27.89 6.51 14.43
C GLY A 300 -26.51 6.28 13.83
N THR A 301 -25.49 6.74 14.54
CA THR A 301 -24.09 6.54 14.16
C THR A 301 -23.50 5.36 14.93
N PHE A 302 -22.80 4.49 14.22
CA PHE A 302 -22.12 3.33 14.78
C PHE A 302 -20.64 3.34 14.44
N LEU A 303 -19.79 3.06 15.42
CA LEU A 303 -18.39 2.74 15.20
C LEU A 303 -18.28 1.24 14.91
N VAL A 304 -17.89 0.89 13.69
CA VAL A 304 -17.69 -0.49 13.27
C VAL A 304 -16.20 -0.77 13.24
N THR A 305 -15.77 -1.82 13.94
CA THR A 305 -14.40 -2.34 13.93
C THR A 305 -14.42 -3.79 13.49
N ILE A 306 -13.58 -4.13 12.51
CA ILE A 306 -13.40 -5.51 12.03
C ILE A 306 -11.95 -5.90 12.26
N LYS A 307 -11.76 -7.09 12.82
CA LYS A 307 -10.45 -7.73 12.95
C LYS A 307 -10.42 -9.06 12.23
N LEU A 308 -9.29 -9.36 11.60
CA LEU A 308 -8.98 -10.66 11.03
C LEU A 308 -7.72 -11.19 11.72
N GLU A 309 -7.77 -12.41 12.27
CA GLU A 309 -6.68 -13.01 13.05
C GLU A 309 -6.20 -12.10 14.20
N GLY A 310 -7.10 -11.30 14.78
CA GLY A 310 -6.79 -10.33 15.83
C GLY A 310 -6.25 -8.98 15.34
N GLU A 311 -5.89 -8.85 14.06
CA GLU A 311 -5.41 -7.62 13.44
C GLU A 311 -6.56 -6.73 12.97
N VAL A 312 -6.52 -5.43 13.29
CA VAL A 312 -7.53 -4.46 12.83
C VAL A 312 -7.38 -4.26 11.32
N VAL A 313 -8.47 -4.52 10.59
CA VAL A 313 -8.51 -4.39 9.11
C VAL A 313 -9.46 -3.30 8.65
N PHE A 314 -10.35 -2.84 9.53
CA PHE A 314 -11.31 -1.78 9.26
C PHE A 314 -11.76 -1.12 10.56
N VAL A 315 -11.80 0.21 10.55
CA VAL A 315 -12.51 1.02 11.53
C VAL A 315 -13.19 2.16 10.79
N SER A 316 -14.49 2.36 10.99
CA SER A 316 -15.18 3.54 10.50
C SER A 316 -16.40 3.87 11.33
N GLN A 317 -16.71 5.16 11.43
CA GLN A 317 -18.06 5.58 11.79
C GLN A 317 -18.97 5.39 10.57
N MET A 318 -20.15 4.83 10.80
CA MET A 318 -21.15 4.54 9.78
C MET A 318 -22.49 5.08 10.26
N GLU A 319 -23.20 5.79 9.38
CA GLU A 319 -24.50 6.38 9.70
C GLU A 319 -25.61 5.51 9.12
N LEU A 320 -26.50 5.03 9.99
CA LEU A 320 -27.74 4.39 9.59
C LEU A 320 -28.86 5.44 9.61
N VAL A 321 -29.28 5.87 8.42
CA VAL A 321 -30.41 6.80 8.27
C VAL A 321 -31.70 6.05 7.97
N THR A 322 -32.84 6.54 8.45
CA THR A 322 -34.13 6.14 7.88
C THR A 322 -34.27 6.73 6.49
N HIS A 323 -34.32 5.88 5.46
CA HIS A 323 -34.86 6.36 4.20
C HIS A 323 -36.36 6.65 4.40
N PRO A 324 -36.85 7.87 4.09
CA PRO A 324 -38.29 8.08 4.05
C PRO A 324 -38.88 7.15 2.99
N VAL A 325 -39.90 6.41 3.38
CA VAL A 325 -40.69 5.51 2.53
C VAL A 325 -41.41 6.30 1.44
#